data_AF-A0A835IJZ5-F1
#
_entry.id   AF-A0A835IJZ5-F1
#
_cell.length_a   1.000
_cell.length_b   1.000
_cell.length_c   1.000
_cell.angle_alpha   90.00
_cell.angle_beta   90.00
_cell.angle_gamma   90.00
#
_symmetry.space_group_name_H-M   'P 1'
#
loop_
_entity.id
_entity.type
_entity.pdbx_description
1 polymer ?
#
loop_
_entity_poly.entity_id
_entity_poly.type
_entity_poly.pdbx_seq_one_letter_code
_entity_poly.pdbx_strand_id
1 'polypeptide(L)'
;MLCKKLKSFKEALKGWPKFSSTDLQNQVVAARANLENIQMQMQKRPFDTHLSFLESHRRSELCDLMLMEEYDLMQRTNTDWLSFGDKGNAFFHNVVKEKKIRNNIWSIMDTQGYQQEGQANVAKTFISFYRDLLGSSSSPS
;
A
#
# COMPACT_ATOMS: atom_id res chain seq x y z
N MET A 1 -22.70 4.02 23.03
CA MET A 1 -22.81 2.75 22.28
C MET A 1 -21.52 2.34 21.57
N LEU A 2 -20.75 3.27 21.00
CA LEU A 2 -19.50 3.00 20.26
C LEU A 2 -18.40 2.29 21.09
N CYS A 3 -18.13 2.75 22.32
CA CYS A 3 -17.10 2.15 23.17
C CYS A 3 -17.41 0.69 23.57
N LYS A 4 -18.69 0.30 23.63
CA LYS A 4 -19.10 -1.09 23.90
C LYS A 4 -18.81 -1.98 22.68
N LYS A 5 -19.10 -1.49 21.46
CA LYS A 5 -18.80 -2.18 20.19
C LYS A 5 -17.30 -2.35 19.96
N LEU A 6 -16.49 -1.33 20.29
CA LEU A 6 -15.03 -1.41 20.19
C LEU A 6 -14.43 -2.39 21.22
N LYS A 7 -14.99 -2.45 22.43
CA LYS A 7 -14.58 -3.45 23.43
C LYS A 7 -14.88 -4.87 22.97
N SER A 8 -16.09 -5.14 22.50
CA SER A 8 -16.45 -6.49 22.00
C SER A 8 -15.60 -6.89 20.80
N PHE A 9 -15.30 -5.94 19.91
CA PHE A 9 -14.40 -6.18 18.77
C PHE A 9 -12.96 -6.47 19.22
N LYS A 10 -12.44 -5.71 20.20
CA LYS A 10 -11.11 -5.95 20.79
C LYS A 10 -11.03 -7.33 21.45
N GLU A 11 -12.09 -7.77 22.14
CA GLU A 11 -12.12 -9.10 22.76
C GLU A 11 -12.16 -10.22 21.73
N ALA A 12 -12.95 -10.06 20.65
CA ALA A 12 -12.96 -10.99 19.53
C ALA A 12 -11.59 -11.10 18.84
N LEU A 13 -10.88 -9.98 18.70
CA LEU A 13 -9.51 -9.95 18.16
C LEU A 13 -8.47 -10.56 19.11
N LYS A 14 -8.73 -10.59 20.42
CA LYS A 14 -7.81 -11.13 21.42
C LYS A 14 -7.67 -12.66 21.32
N GLY A 15 -8.72 -13.33 20.85
CA GLY A 15 -8.74 -14.76 20.56
C GLY A 15 -8.40 -15.10 19.10
N TRP A 16 -8.19 -14.10 18.24
CA TRP A 16 -7.71 -14.34 16.88
C TRP A 16 -6.33 -14.99 17.00
N PRO A 17 -6.10 -16.16 16.37
CA PRO A 17 -4.79 -16.79 16.40
C PRO A 17 -3.81 -15.73 15.91
N LYS A 18 -2.83 -15.37 16.75
CA LYS A 18 -1.70 -14.57 16.29
C LYS A 18 -0.97 -15.45 15.29
N PHE A 19 -1.44 -15.48 14.05
CA PHE A 19 -0.69 -15.99 12.94
C PHE A 19 0.59 -15.17 12.97
N SER A 20 1.65 -15.78 13.48
CA SER A 20 2.83 -15.00 13.79
C SER A 20 3.44 -14.64 12.45
N SER A 21 3.98 -13.43 12.31
CA SER A 21 4.72 -13.04 11.10
C SER A 21 5.82 -14.06 10.78
N THR A 22 6.37 -14.68 11.82
CA THR A 22 7.30 -15.82 11.71
C THR A 22 6.68 -17.03 11.02
N ASP A 23 5.42 -17.39 11.31
CA ASP A 23 4.72 -18.49 10.64
C ASP A 23 4.48 -18.18 9.16
N LEU A 24 4.10 -16.93 8.83
CA LEU A 24 3.92 -16.49 7.44
C LEU A 24 5.24 -16.55 6.67
N GLN A 25 6.31 -16.02 7.26
CA GLN A 25 7.63 -16.01 6.66
C GLN A 25 8.16 -17.44 6.45
N ASN A 26 7.93 -18.33 7.41
CA ASN A 26 8.26 -19.75 7.27
C ASN A 26 7.47 -20.41 6.13
N GLN A 27 6.18 -20.07 5.96
CA GLN A 27 5.37 -20.58 4.85
C GLN A 27 5.86 -20.07 3.49
N VAL A 28 6.23 -18.79 3.38
CA VAL A 28 6.83 -18.23 2.15
C VAL A 28 8.14 -18.95 1.80
N VAL A 29 9.00 -19.19 2.78
CA VAL A 29 10.26 -19.93 2.58
C VAL A 29 10.00 -21.37 2.12
N ALA A 30 9.06 -22.06 2.77
CA ALA A 30 8.69 -23.43 2.40
C ALA A 30 8.07 -23.50 1.00
N ALA A 31 7.17 -22.58 0.65
CA ALA A 31 6.55 -22.49 -0.67
C ALA A 31 7.57 -22.22 -1.77
N ARG A 32 8.56 -21.34 -1.50
CA ARG A 32 9.67 -21.06 -2.42
C ARG A 32 10.54 -22.30 -2.67
N ALA A 33 10.93 -22.99 -1.60
CA ALA A 33 11.72 -24.22 -1.71
C ALA A 33 10.98 -25.32 -2.50
N ASN A 34 9.67 -25.44 -2.31
CA ASN A 34 8.82 -26.36 -3.07
C ASN A 34 8.77 -25.99 -4.56
N LEU A 35 8.62 -24.70 -4.88
CA LEU A 35 8.60 -24.22 -6.27
C LEU A 35 9.95 -24.47 -6.96
N GLU A 36 11.06 -24.19 -6.29
CA GLU A 36 12.42 -24.47 -6.79
C GLU A 36 12.60 -25.97 -7.10
N ASN A 37 12.08 -26.84 -6.22
CA ASN A 37 12.13 -28.28 -6.46
C ASN A 37 11.37 -28.69 -7.72
N ILE A 38 10.17 -28.15 -7.93
CA ILE A 38 9.34 -28.42 -9.11
C ILE A 38 10.01 -27.88 -10.38
N GLN A 39 10.60 -26.68 -10.32
CA GLN A 39 11.33 -26.09 -11.44
C GLN A 39 12.57 -26.92 -11.81
N MET A 40 13.31 -27.45 -10.83
CA MET A 40 14.41 -28.39 -11.08
C MET A 40 13.94 -29.70 -11.75
N GLN A 41 12.75 -30.20 -11.39
CA GLN A 41 12.17 -31.37 -12.05
C GLN A 41 11.74 -31.06 -13.49
N MET A 42 11.17 -29.88 -13.74
CA MET A 42 10.83 -29.41 -15.09
C MET A 42 12.05 -29.26 -15.99
N GLN A 43 13.18 -28.78 -15.48
CA GLN A 43 14.43 -28.71 -16.26
C GLN A 43 14.86 -30.08 -16.80
N LYS A 44 14.57 -31.17 -16.07
CA LYS A 44 14.87 -32.55 -16.50
C LYS A 44 13.80 -33.13 -17.43
N ARG A 45 12.59 -32.56 -17.46
CA ARG A 45 11.42 -33.04 -18.25
C ARG A 45 10.62 -31.85 -18.82
N PRO A 46 11.15 -31.14 -19.83
CA PRO A 46 10.58 -29.87 -20.29
C PRO A 46 9.23 -29.99 -21.03
N PHE A 47 8.85 -31.20 -21.49
CA PHE A 47 7.60 -31.44 -22.23
C PHE A 47 6.46 -32.00 -21.36
N ASP A 48 6.65 -32.07 -20.04
CA ASP A 48 5.63 -32.55 -19.12
C ASP A 48 4.63 -31.42 -18.81
N THR A 49 3.46 -31.50 -19.43
CA THR A 49 2.37 -30.50 -19.27
C THR A 49 1.77 -30.51 -17.86
N HIS A 50 1.81 -31.64 -17.16
CA HIS A 50 1.31 -31.74 -15.78
C HIS A 50 2.26 -31.02 -14.82
N LEU A 51 3.57 -31.19 -14.98
CA LEU A 51 4.57 -30.44 -14.19
C LEU A 51 4.48 -28.93 -14.43
N SER A 52 4.25 -28.51 -15.67
CA SER A 52 4.04 -27.09 -16.00
C SER A 52 2.80 -26.48 -15.32
N PHE A 53 1.67 -27.20 -15.33
CA PHE A 53 0.48 -26.77 -14.62
C PHE A 53 0.70 -26.66 -13.10
N LEU A 54 1.37 -27.66 -12.52
CA LEU A 54 1.69 -27.68 -11.09
C LEU A 54 2.62 -26.54 -10.68
N GLU A 55 3.64 -26.22 -11.49
CA GLU A 55 4.53 -25.07 -11.29
C GLU A 55 3.74 -23.77 -11.27
N SER A 56 2.88 -23.56 -12.26
CA SER A 56 2.08 -22.36 -12.36
C SER A 56 1.18 -22.17 -11.14
N HIS A 57 0.53 -23.25 -10.67
CA HIS A 57 -0.28 -23.22 -9.46
C HIS A 57 0.55 -22.88 -8.20
N ARG A 58 1.70 -23.51 -8.02
CA ARG A 58 2.59 -23.27 -6.86
C ARG A 58 3.19 -21.87 -6.88
N ARG A 59 3.46 -21.33 -8.06
CA ARG A 59 3.88 -19.94 -8.23
C ARG A 59 2.78 -18.96 -7.84
N SER A 60 1.52 -19.22 -8.22
CA SER A 60 0.38 -18.41 -7.78
C SER A 60 0.25 -18.41 -6.26
N GLU A 61 0.32 -19.59 -5.64
CA GLU A 61 0.26 -19.75 -4.18
C GLU A 61 1.38 -18.98 -3.47
N LEU A 62 2.61 -19.00 -4.01
CA LEU A 62 3.72 -18.20 -3.49
C LEU A 62 3.45 -16.70 -3.61
N CYS A 63 2.90 -16.24 -4.74
CA CYS A 63 2.53 -14.83 -4.92
C CYS A 63 1.48 -14.38 -3.90
N ASP A 64 0.47 -15.21 -3.63
CA ASP A 64 -0.57 -14.91 -2.65
C ASP A 64 0.02 -14.80 -1.23
N LEU A 65 0.92 -15.71 -0.85
CA LEU A 65 1.61 -15.68 0.44
C LEU A 65 2.50 -14.44 0.59
N MET A 66 3.24 -14.07 -0.46
CA MET A 66 4.07 -12.85 -0.47
C MET A 66 3.20 -11.60 -0.32
N LEU A 67 2.05 -11.54 -0.99
CA LEU A 67 1.11 -10.43 -0.86
C LEU A 67 0.56 -10.33 0.58
N MET A 68 0.26 -11.46 1.22
CA MET A 68 -0.12 -11.47 2.63
C MET A 68 1.00 -10.94 3.54
N GLU A 69 2.27 -11.31 3.26
CA GLU A 69 3.44 -10.82 4.00
C GLU A 69 3.61 -9.31 3.87
N GLU A 70 3.45 -8.77 2.66
CA GLU A 70 3.45 -7.34 2.41
C GLU A 70 2.35 -6.62 3.22
N TYR A 71 1.13 -7.16 3.22
CA TYR A 71 0.04 -6.59 4.01
C TYR A 71 0.32 -6.61 5.51
N ASP A 72 0.90 -7.69 6.05
CA ASP A 72 1.30 -7.76 7.47
C ASP A 72 2.36 -6.70 7.80
N LEU A 73 3.37 -6.53 6.94
CA LEU A 73 4.39 -5.49 7.09
C LEU A 73 3.77 -4.08 7.03
N MET A 74 2.84 -3.84 6.12
CA MET A 74 2.11 -2.56 6.04
C MET A 74 1.29 -2.30 7.31
N GLN A 75 0.62 -3.32 7.86
CA GLN A 75 -0.14 -3.16 9.11
C GLN A 75 0.76 -2.83 10.30
N ARG A 76 1.90 -3.52 10.42
CA ARG A 76 2.90 -3.26 11.46
C ARG A 76 3.48 -1.85 11.37
N THR A 77 3.92 -1.46 10.18
CA THR A 77 4.47 -0.11 9.95
C THR A 77 3.44 0.97 10.24
N ASN A 78 2.17 0.77 9.87
CA ASN A 78 1.08 1.69 10.23
C ASN A 78 0.84 1.75 11.75
N THR A 79 0.90 0.62 12.44
CA THR A 79 0.75 0.57 13.90
C THR A 79 1.89 1.29 14.61
N ASP A 80 3.12 1.06 14.17
CA ASP A 80 4.31 1.75 14.67
C ASP A 80 4.23 3.25 14.37
N TRP A 81 3.80 3.62 13.16
CA TRP A 81 3.60 5.01 12.75
C TRP A 81 2.61 5.73 13.67
N LEU A 82 1.46 5.11 13.96
CA LEU A 82 0.47 5.63 14.92
C LEU A 82 1.08 5.75 16.31
N SER A 83 1.80 4.72 16.79
CA SER A 83 2.43 4.76 18.10
C SER A 83 3.49 5.86 18.23
N PHE A 84 4.33 6.08 17.20
CA PHE A 84 5.35 7.12 17.23
C PHE A 84 4.74 8.52 17.14
N GLY A 85 3.64 8.67 16.41
CA GLY A 85 2.86 9.90 16.35
C GLY A 85 2.30 10.28 17.71
N ASP A 86 1.61 9.35 18.39
CA ASP A 86 1.04 9.58 19.72
C ASP A 86 2.10 9.91 20.78
N LYS A 87 3.32 9.38 20.61
CA LYS A 87 4.46 9.63 21.50
C LYS A 87 5.22 10.93 21.20
N GLY A 88 4.82 11.69 20.18
CA GLY A 88 5.47 12.96 19.82
C GLY A 88 6.93 12.79 19.38
N ASN A 89 7.29 11.66 18.76
CA ASN A 89 8.67 11.35 18.41
C ASN A 89 9.22 12.34 17.35
N ALA A 90 10.41 12.90 17.58
CA ALA A 90 11.10 13.77 16.61
C ALA A 90 11.29 13.10 15.23
N PHE A 91 11.54 11.78 15.20
CA PHE A 91 11.61 11.00 13.95
C PHE A 91 10.29 11.06 13.17
N PHE A 92 9.15 10.88 13.85
CA PHE A 92 7.83 10.97 13.23
C PHE A 92 7.60 12.35 12.60
N HIS A 93 7.90 13.42 13.35
CA HIS A 93 7.76 14.78 12.83
C HIS A 93 8.68 15.07 11.65
N ASN A 94 9.90 14.52 11.64
CA ASN A 94 10.81 14.63 10.50
C ASN A 94 10.25 13.93 9.27
N VAL A 95 9.76 12.69 9.39
CA VAL A 95 9.17 11.96 8.26
C VAL A 95 7.89 12.66 7.76
N VAL A 96 7.05 13.20 8.64
CA VAL A 96 5.87 14.01 8.26
C VAL A 96 6.29 15.27 7.50
N LYS A 97 7.33 15.98 7.98
CA LYS A 97 7.86 17.18 7.32
C LYS A 97 8.36 16.86 5.92
N GLU A 98 9.12 15.79 5.76
CA GLU A 98 9.59 15.35 4.45
C GLU A 98 8.45 14.95 3.53
N LYS A 99 7.47 14.18 4.02
CA LYS A 99 6.27 13.83 3.24
C LYS A 99 5.53 15.08 2.78
N LYS A 100 5.38 16.08 3.65
CA LYS A 100 4.78 17.38 3.31
C LYS A 100 5.56 18.09 2.22
N ILE A 101 6.89 18.11 2.29
CA ILE A 101 7.74 18.75 1.27
C ILE A 101 7.63 18.01 -0.08
N ARG A 102 7.69 16.68 -0.08
CA ARG A 102 7.58 15.86 -1.30
C ARG A 102 6.22 15.96 -1.97
N ASN A 103 5.14 16.01 -1.18
CA ASN A 103 3.78 16.10 -1.70
C ASN A 103 3.37 17.56 -2.03
N ASN A 104 4.22 18.54 -1.73
CA ASN A 104 3.92 19.93 -2.07
C ASN A 104 4.19 20.17 -3.55
N ILE A 105 3.15 20.59 -4.28
CA ILE A 105 3.27 20.97 -5.68
C ILE A 105 3.85 22.38 -5.73
N TRP A 106 5.15 22.48 -6.07
CA TRP A 106 5.87 23.76 -6.10
C TRP A 106 5.69 24.55 -7.39
N SER A 107 5.38 23.85 -8.48
CA SER A 107 5.18 24.45 -9.79
C SER A 107 4.13 23.68 -10.58
N ILE A 108 3.32 24.41 -11.34
CA ILE A 108 2.39 23.86 -12.34
C ILE A 108 2.46 24.70 -13.61
N MET A 109 2.21 24.07 -14.75
CA MET A 109 2.07 24.75 -16.04
C MET A 109 0.63 25.25 -16.19
N ASP A 110 0.47 26.51 -16.58
CA ASP A 110 -0.85 27.07 -16.88
C ASP A 110 -1.35 26.69 -18.29
N THR A 111 -2.60 27.06 -18.57
CA THR A 111 -3.26 26.78 -19.87
C THR A 111 -2.64 27.53 -21.04
N GLN A 112 -1.79 28.52 -20.78
CA GLN A 112 -1.06 29.32 -21.78
C GLN A 112 0.38 28.81 -21.97
N GLY A 113 0.77 27.72 -21.29
CA GLY A 113 2.08 27.10 -21.39
C GLY A 113 3.16 27.75 -20.52
N TYR A 114 2.82 28.71 -19.64
CA TYR A 114 3.77 29.30 -18.72
C TYR A 114 3.88 28.51 -17.43
N GLN A 115 5.12 28.32 -16.98
CA GLN A 115 5.41 27.70 -15.69
C GLN A 115 5.10 28.69 -14.56
N GLN A 116 4.15 28.32 -13.70
CA GLN A 116 3.78 29.09 -12.53
C GLN A 116 4.45 28.46 -11.30
N GLU A 117 5.22 29.26 -10.57
CA GLU A 117 5.94 28.81 -9.39
C GLU A 117 5.45 29.53 -8.14
N GLY A 118 5.55 28.83 -7.00
CA GLY A 118 5.16 29.35 -5.71
C GLY A 118 3.71 29.03 -5.36
N GLN A 119 3.48 28.76 -4.08
CA GLN A 119 2.25 28.17 -3.57
C GLN A 119 0.99 29.00 -3.91
N ALA A 120 1.09 30.33 -3.89
CA ALA A 120 -0.02 31.23 -4.22
C ALA A 120 -0.40 31.16 -5.71
N ASN A 121 0.60 31.17 -6.60
CA ASN A 121 0.38 31.12 -8.05
C ASN A 121 -0.12 29.74 -8.47
N VAL A 122 0.47 28.67 -7.92
CA VAL A 122 0.01 27.29 -8.13
C VAL A 122 -1.46 27.15 -7.71
N ALA A 123 -1.83 27.63 -6.52
CA ALA A 123 -3.23 27.57 -6.06
C ALA A 123 -4.18 28.34 -6.98
N LYS A 124 -3.80 29.55 -7.41
CA LYS A 124 -4.60 30.38 -8.32
C LYS A 124 -4.81 29.70 -9.67
N THR A 125 -3.75 29.18 -10.27
CA THR A 125 -3.80 28.49 -11.56
C THR A 125 -4.61 27.19 -11.47
N PHE A 126 -4.47 26.44 -10.38
CA PHE A 126 -5.29 25.24 -10.12
C PHE A 126 -6.79 25.57 -10.02
N ILE A 127 -7.16 26.61 -9.26
CA ILE A 127 -8.55 27.05 -9.13
C ILE A 127 -9.11 27.55 -10.48
N SER A 128 -8.33 28.33 -11.23
CA SER A 128 -8.75 28.84 -12.55
C SER A 128 -9.03 27.69 -13.51
N PHE A 129 -8.10 26.73 -13.60
CA PHE A 129 -8.23 25.57 -14.46
C PHE A 129 -9.51 24.78 -14.18
N TYR A 130 -9.78 24.44 -12.92
CA TYR A 130 -10.99 23.69 -12.57
C TYR A 130 -12.27 24.50 -12.66
N ARG A 131 -12.22 25.83 -12.47
CA ARG A 131 -13.37 26.71 -12.72
C ARG A 131 -13.76 26.70 -14.19
N ASP A 132 -12.77 26.78 -15.08
CA ASP A 132 -13.00 26.76 -16.52
C ASP A 132 -13.46 25.37 -17.00
N LEU A 133 -12.89 24.30 -16.42
CA LEU A 133 -13.21 22.91 -16.75
C LEU A 133 -14.62 22.49 -16.32
N LEU A 134 -15.03 22.85 -15.09
CA LEU A 134 -16.30 22.42 -14.51
C LEU A 134 -17.45 23.41 -14.80
N GLY A 135 -17.11 24.60 -15.29
CA GLY A 135 -18.03 25.72 -15.46
C GLY A 135 -18.46 26.32 -14.13
N SER A 136 -18.88 27.59 -14.16
CA SER A 136 -19.69 28.13 -13.07
C SER A 136 -21.10 27.56 -13.26
N SER A 137 -21.70 26.99 -12.22
CA SER A 137 -23.10 26.55 -12.26
C SER A 137 -23.96 27.71 -12.79
N SER A 138 -24.35 27.64 -14.05
CA SER A 138 -25.36 28.51 -14.61
C SER A 138 -26.67 28.15 -13.91
N SER A 139 -27.07 28.99 -12.96
CA SER A 139 -28.40 28.93 -12.36
C SER A 139 -29.42 28.89 -13.51
N PRO A 140 -30.34 27.91 -13.55
CA PRO A 140 -31.38 27.90 -14.56
C PRO A 140 -32.37 29.02 -14.22
N SER A 141 -32.58 29.92 -15.19
CA SER A 141 -33.62 30.96 -15.16
C SER A 141 -35.02 30.36 -15.29
#